data_AF-A0AAU8JRZ0-F1
#
_entry.id   AF-A0AAU8JRZ0-F1
#
_cell.length_a   1.000
_cell.length_b   1.000
_cell.length_c   1.000
_cell.angle_alpha   90.00
_cell.angle_beta   90.00
_cell.angle_gamma   90.00
#
_symmetry.space_group_name_H-M   'P 1'
#
loop_
_entity.id
_entity.type
_entity.pdbx_description
1 polymer ?
#
loop_
_entity_poly.entity_id
_entity_poly.type
_entity_poly.pdbx_seq_one_letter_code
_entity_poly.pdbx_strand_id
1 'polypeptide(L)'
;MERAARLEWQEARLDGLLGALGAEVELVEDPRVARFAEREPLYPLYHRVGHKRQAAYRALGGERVDRARVSEHYDLVLAALTADDDPSSPRWLAQSLVAAAGRRRVLESLLRTVELGTPYERGCAAGVWRWAEPPLRHAADGTPTRTSVAERASLAELRTRFEAACRSAAADCPDPWARDRLRRAAADLAG
;
A
#
# COMPACT_ATOMS: atom_id res chain seq x y z
N MET A 1 -4.56 14.89 -9.15
CA MET A 1 -5.84 14.13 -9.16
C MET A 1 -6.68 14.53 -7.96
N GLU A 2 -7.93 14.91 -8.17
CA GLU A 2 -8.87 15.32 -7.11
C GLU A 2 -9.19 14.18 -6.14
N ARG A 3 -9.50 14.50 -4.87
CA ARG A 3 -9.71 13.48 -3.81
C ARG A 3 -10.82 12.49 -4.15
N ALA A 4 -11.91 12.95 -4.76
CA ALA A 4 -13.00 12.07 -5.20
C ALA A 4 -12.51 11.05 -6.23
N ALA A 5 -11.82 11.51 -7.28
CA ALA A 5 -11.25 10.66 -8.32
C ALA A 5 -10.23 9.65 -7.77
N ARG A 6 -9.46 10.01 -6.71
CA ARG A 6 -8.54 9.09 -6.03
C ARG A 6 -9.30 7.95 -5.35
N LEU A 7 -10.38 8.27 -4.62
CA LEU A 7 -11.21 7.28 -3.96
C LEU A 7 -11.96 6.38 -4.95
N GLU A 8 -12.47 6.94 -6.06
CA GLU A 8 -13.12 6.17 -7.14
C GLU A 8 -12.12 5.22 -7.82
N TRP A 9 -10.91 5.71 -8.11
CA TRP A 9 -9.83 4.89 -8.65
C TRP A 9 -9.48 3.74 -7.72
N GLN A 10 -9.36 4.03 -6.43
CA GLN A 10 -9.12 3.02 -5.42
C GLN A 10 -10.25 1.99 -5.35
N GLU A 11 -11.49 2.46 -5.35
CA GLU A 11 -12.67 1.60 -5.35
C GLU A 11 -12.66 0.64 -6.53
N ALA A 12 -12.37 1.14 -7.74
CA ALA A 12 -12.30 0.34 -8.95
C ALA A 12 -11.21 -0.74 -8.89
N ARG A 13 -10.05 -0.46 -8.28
CA ARG A 13 -8.98 -1.46 -8.10
C ARG A 13 -9.38 -2.54 -7.10
N LEU A 14 -10.08 -2.17 -6.03
CA LEU A 14 -10.61 -3.14 -5.08
C LEU A 14 -11.72 -3.98 -5.71
N ASP A 15 -12.59 -3.40 -6.54
CA ASP A 15 -13.63 -4.14 -7.26
C ASP A 15 -13.04 -5.17 -8.21
N GLY A 16 -12.01 -4.80 -8.98
CA GLY A 16 -11.30 -5.74 -9.84
C GLY A 16 -10.68 -6.90 -9.06
N LEU A 17 -10.06 -6.62 -7.91
CA LEU A 17 -9.50 -7.65 -7.03
C LEU A 17 -10.58 -8.55 -6.43
N LEU A 18 -11.66 -7.98 -5.89
CA LEU A 18 -12.76 -8.71 -5.27
C LEU A 18 -13.48 -9.60 -6.29
N GLY A 19 -13.70 -9.10 -7.50
CA GLY A 19 -14.26 -9.87 -8.61
C GLY A 19 -13.39 -11.07 -8.97
N ALA A 20 -12.07 -10.89 -9.08
CA ALA A 20 -11.14 -12.00 -9.33
C ALA A 20 -11.08 -13.00 -8.18
N LEU A 21 -11.25 -12.53 -6.94
CA LEU A 21 -11.32 -13.39 -5.76
C LEU A 21 -12.68 -14.07 -5.60
N GLY A 22 -13.72 -13.69 -6.36
CA GLY A 22 -15.09 -14.16 -6.14
C GLY A 22 -15.60 -13.80 -4.74
N ALA A 23 -15.18 -12.66 -4.20
CA ALA A 23 -15.52 -12.21 -2.86
C ALA A 23 -16.63 -11.16 -2.91
N GLU A 24 -17.69 -11.37 -2.12
CA GLU A 24 -18.78 -10.42 -1.99
C GLU A 24 -18.52 -9.41 -0.86
N VAL A 25 -19.05 -8.20 -1.02
CA VAL A 25 -18.97 -7.15 -0.02
C VAL A 25 -20.37 -6.78 0.41
N GLU A 26 -20.72 -7.17 1.63
CA GLU A 26 -21.96 -6.73 2.25
C GLU A 26 -21.76 -5.32 2.82
N LEU A 27 -22.52 -4.37 2.29
CA LEU A 27 -22.56 -3.00 2.79
C LEU A 27 -23.82 -2.83 3.62
N VAL A 28 -23.69 -2.93 4.93
CA VAL A 28 -24.78 -2.65 5.86
C VAL A 28 -25.00 -1.14 5.95
N GLU A 29 -26.25 -0.70 5.81
CA GLU A 29 -26.60 0.70 6.02
C GLU A 29 -26.30 1.11 7.46
N ASP A 30 -25.45 2.13 7.62
CA ASP A 30 -25.09 2.70 8.91
C ASP A 30 -25.53 4.17 8.96
N PRO A 31 -26.52 4.52 9.79
CA PRO A 31 -26.99 5.90 9.94
C PRO A 31 -25.89 6.91 10.33
N ARG A 32 -24.79 6.45 10.91
CA ARG A 32 -23.62 7.29 11.22
C ARG A 32 -22.92 7.78 9.95
N VAL A 33 -22.94 6.98 8.88
CA VAL A 33 -22.33 7.35 7.58
C VAL A 33 -23.04 8.55 6.99
N ALA A 34 -24.38 8.56 6.99
CA ALA A 34 -25.16 9.71 6.53
C ALA A 34 -24.85 10.97 7.33
N ARG A 35 -24.76 10.84 8.66
CA ARG A 35 -24.42 11.97 9.55
C ARG A 35 -23.02 12.53 9.30
N PHE A 36 -22.03 11.67 9.01
CA PHE A 36 -20.69 12.12 8.66
C PHE A 36 -20.64 12.76 7.26
N ALA A 37 -21.48 12.30 6.32
CA ALA A 37 -21.56 12.86 4.97
C ALA A 37 -21.97 14.34 4.96
N GLU A 38 -22.73 14.79 5.97
CA GLU A 38 -23.08 16.21 6.15
C GLU A 38 -21.85 17.13 6.32
N ARG A 39 -20.75 16.59 6.87
CA ARG A 39 -19.51 17.35 7.14
C ARG A 39 -18.39 17.00 6.15
N GLU A 40 -18.36 15.76 5.69
CA GLU A 40 -17.38 15.23 4.75
C GLU A 40 -18.14 14.49 3.64
N PRO A 41 -18.51 15.17 2.54
CA PRO A 41 -19.34 14.58 1.49
C PRO A 41 -18.77 13.29 0.87
N LEU A 42 -17.44 13.11 0.91
CA LEU A 42 -16.78 11.90 0.40
C LEU A 42 -16.74 10.74 1.42
N TYR A 43 -17.26 10.93 2.63
CA TYR A 43 -17.23 9.91 3.68
C TYR A 43 -17.93 8.60 3.30
N PRO A 44 -19.12 8.59 2.64
CA PRO A 44 -19.75 7.35 2.21
C PRO A 44 -18.88 6.53 1.26
N LEU A 45 -18.20 7.19 0.32
CA LEU A 45 -17.26 6.55 -0.59
C LEU A 45 -16.04 6.01 0.15
N TYR A 46 -15.41 6.82 1.00
CA TYR A 46 -14.29 6.39 1.85
C TYR A 46 -14.66 5.17 2.71
N HIS A 47 -15.84 5.18 3.33
CA HIS A 47 -16.34 4.08 4.16
C HIS A 47 -16.53 2.80 3.34
N ARG A 48 -17.12 2.90 2.14
CA ARG A 48 -17.28 1.76 1.23
C ARG A 48 -15.94 1.18 0.79
N VAL A 49 -14.97 2.02 0.43
CA VAL A 49 -13.59 1.58 0.15
C VAL A 49 -12.99 0.84 1.35
N GLY A 50 -13.23 1.32 2.58
CA GLY A 50 -12.86 0.64 3.82
C GLY A 50 -13.39 -0.80 3.91
N HIS A 51 -14.68 -1.00 3.66
CA HIS A 51 -15.29 -2.34 3.64
C HIS A 51 -14.69 -3.24 2.57
N LYS A 52 -14.49 -2.71 1.35
CA LYS A 52 -13.88 -3.46 0.25
C LYS A 52 -12.44 -3.90 0.55
N ARG A 53 -11.63 -3.03 1.16
CA ARG A 53 -10.27 -3.41 1.64
C ARG A 53 -10.33 -4.56 2.63
N GLN A 54 -11.25 -4.48 3.60
CA GLN A 54 -11.38 -5.51 4.62
C GLN A 54 -11.85 -6.84 4.02
N ALA A 55 -12.80 -6.80 3.09
CA ALA A 55 -13.26 -7.99 2.37
C ALA A 55 -12.12 -8.62 1.55
N ALA A 56 -11.34 -7.81 0.82
CA ALA A 56 -10.19 -8.29 0.07
C ALA A 56 -9.15 -8.95 1.01
N TYR A 57 -8.83 -8.31 2.13
CA TYR A 57 -7.91 -8.89 3.13
C TYR A 57 -8.41 -10.24 3.67
N ARG A 58 -9.71 -10.35 4.01
CA ARG A 58 -10.29 -11.63 4.47
C ARG A 58 -10.26 -12.69 3.38
N ALA A 59 -10.58 -12.34 2.14
CA ALA A 59 -10.56 -13.25 1.00
C ALA A 59 -9.16 -13.77 0.65
N LEU A 60 -8.12 -13.01 0.99
CA LEU A 60 -6.70 -13.43 0.88
C LEU A 60 -6.20 -14.24 2.10
N GLY A 61 -7.08 -14.63 3.03
CA GLY A 61 -6.77 -15.45 4.21
C GLY A 61 -6.60 -14.68 5.52
N GLY A 62 -6.71 -13.34 5.50
CA GLY A 62 -6.69 -12.53 6.72
C GLY A 62 -5.43 -12.75 7.57
N GLU A 63 -5.61 -13.13 8.83
CA GLU A 63 -4.50 -13.39 9.77
C GLU A 63 -3.66 -14.62 9.36
N ARG A 64 -4.24 -15.55 8.60
CA ARG A 64 -3.59 -16.74 8.07
C ARG A 64 -3.59 -16.68 6.55
N VAL A 65 -2.70 -15.84 6.01
CA VAL A 65 -2.59 -15.55 4.57
C VAL A 65 -2.58 -16.84 3.73
N ASP A 66 -3.48 -16.90 2.75
CA ASP A 66 -3.48 -17.91 1.70
C ASP A 66 -2.44 -17.52 0.64
N ARG A 67 -1.23 -18.08 0.79
CA ARG A 67 -0.09 -17.74 -0.06
C ARG A 67 -0.30 -18.11 -1.53
N ALA A 68 -1.00 -19.21 -1.80
CA ALA A 68 -1.25 -19.66 -3.16
C ALA A 68 -2.18 -18.68 -3.87
N ARG A 69 -3.27 -18.32 -3.20
CA ARG A 69 -4.25 -17.35 -3.72
C ARG A 69 -3.67 -15.94 -3.90
N VAL A 70 -2.90 -15.45 -2.94
CA VAL A 70 -2.20 -14.15 -3.10
C VAL A 70 -1.23 -14.19 -4.27
N SER A 71 -0.52 -15.30 -4.47
CA SER A 71 0.46 -15.45 -5.56
C SER A 71 -0.22 -15.52 -6.93
N GLU A 72 -1.36 -16.20 -7.02
CA GLU A 72 -2.20 -16.27 -8.22
C GLU A 72 -2.71 -14.88 -8.63
N HIS A 73 -3.16 -14.07 -7.67
CA HIS A 73 -3.70 -12.73 -7.91
C HIS A 73 -2.70 -11.59 -7.63
N TYR A 74 -1.39 -11.88 -7.64
CA TYR A 74 -0.34 -10.95 -7.18
C TYR A 74 -0.46 -9.55 -7.78
N ASP A 75 -0.65 -9.47 -9.11
CA ASP A 75 -0.70 -8.19 -9.83
C ASP A 75 -1.94 -7.37 -9.47
N LEU A 76 -3.08 -8.02 -9.21
CA LEU A 76 -4.31 -7.34 -8.78
C LEU A 76 -4.20 -6.84 -7.33
N VAL A 77 -3.57 -7.64 -6.45
CA VAL A 77 -3.30 -7.22 -5.07
C VAL A 77 -2.31 -6.05 -5.05
N LEU A 78 -1.27 -6.10 -5.88
CA LEU A 78 -0.32 -4.99 -6.03
C LEU A 78 -1.01 -3.73 -6.58
N ALA A 79 -1.85 -3.87 -7.62
CA ALA A 79 -2.58 -2.74 -8.19
C ALA A 79 -3.52 -2.08 -7.18
N ALA A 80 -4.23 -2.87 -6.36
CA ALA A 80 -5.05 -2.35 -5.26
C ALA A 80 -4.19 -1.66 -4.20
N LEU A 81 -3.04 -2.23 -3.85
CA LEU A 81 -2.10 -1.65 -2.89
C LEU A 81 -1.51 -0.31 -3.37
N THR A 82 -1.16 -0.20 -4.65
CA THR A 82 -0.60 1.04 -5.24
C THR A 82 -1.67 2.04 -5.68
N ALA A 83 -2.93 1.79 -5.36
CA ALA A 83 -4.03 2.73 -5.51
C ALA A 83 -4.59 3.21 -4.16
N ASP A 84 -3.99 2.80 -3.04
CA ASP A 84 -4.45 3.13 -1.69
C ASP A 84 -3.60 4.24 -1.07
N ASP A 85 -4.17 5.44 -0.97
CA ASP A 85 -3.50 6.59 -0.34
C ASP A 85 -3.74 6.72 1.17
N ASP A 86 -4.46 5.78 1.79
CA ASP A 86 -4.70 5.81 3.23
C ASP A 86 -3.39 5.64 4.03
N PRO A 87 -3.21 6.36 5.16
CA PRO A 87 -1.96 6.27 5.91
C PRO A 87 -1.64 4.87 6.46
N SER A 88 -2.66 4.08 6.79
CA SER A 88 -2.49 2.87 7.59
C SER A 88 -3.05 1.60 6.95
N SER A 89 -4.14 1.73 6.19
CA SER A 89 -4.86 0.61 5.57
C SER A 89 -4.02 -0.23 4.59
N PRO A 90 -3.11 0.35 3.77
CA PRO A 90 -2.27 -0.43 2.86
C PRO A 90 -1.44 -1.52 3.54
N ARG A 91 -1.21 -1.42 4.86
CA ARG A 91 -0.41 -2.39 5.62
C ARG A 91 -0.91 -3.83 5.47
N TRP A 92 -2.22 -4.04 5.37
CA TRP A 92 -2.80 -5.40 5.31
C TRP A 92 -2.51 -6.10 3.98
N LEU A 93 -2.67 -5.39 2.85
CA LEU A 93 -2.35 -5.94 1.54
C LEU A 93 -0.83 -6.10 1.35
N ALA A 94 -0.04 -5.14 1.85
CA ALA A 94 1.42 -5.25 1.86
C ALA A 94 1.89 -6.49 2.65
N GLN A 95 1.34 -6.73 3.84
CA GLN A 95 1.63 -7.93 4.64
C GLN A 95 1.24 -9.22 3.91
N SER A 96 0.09 -9.23 3.23
CA SER A 96 -0.36 -10.39 2.45
C SER A 96 0.62 -10.71 1.32
N LEU A 97 1.03 -9.71 0.54
CA LEU A 97 2.02 -9.85 -0.52
C LEU A 97 3.37 -10.33 0.01
N VAL A 98 3.87 -9.73 1.11
CA VAL A 98 5.13 -10.14 1.72
C VAL A 98 5.07 -11.58 2.21
N ALA A 99 3.97 -11.99 2.83
CA ALA A 99 3.80 -13.34 3.36
C ALA A 99 3.75 -14.40 2.25
N ALA A 100 3.27 -14.05 1.06
CA ALA A 100 3.14 -14.96 -0.08
C ALA A 100 4.38 -14.99 -0.98
N ALA A 101 4.92 -13.82 -1.31
CA ALA A 101 5.95 -13.64 -2.34
C ALA A 101 7.33 -13.27 -1.79
N GLY A 102 7.43 -12.96 -0.50
CA GLY A 102 8.65 -12.47 0.14
C GLY A 102 8.90 -10.98 -0.11
N ARG A 103 9.69 -10.35 0.78
CA ARG A 103 9.92 -8.90 0.78
C ARG A 103 10.60 -8.41 -0.49
N ARG A 104 11.63 -9.11 -0.95
CA ARG A 104 12.44 -8.66 -2.10
C ARG A 104 11.57 -8.41 -3.34
N ARG A 105 10.74 -9.38 -3.72
CA ARG A 105 9.84 -9.29 -4.88
C ARG A 105 8.83 -8.14 -4.74
N VAL A 106 8.29 -7.93 -3.53
CA VAL A 106 7.36 -6.82 -3.26
C VAL A 106 8.06 -5.47 -3.39
N LEU A 107 9.23 -5.31 -2.78
CA LEU A 107 10.00 -4.07 -2.86
C LEU A 107 10.45 -3.76 -4.29
N GLU A 108 10.86 -4.75 -5.08
CA GLU A 108 11.16 -4.60 -6.51
C GLU A 108 9.92 -4.16 -7.31
N SER A 109 8.74 -4.68 -6.96
CA SER A 109 7.48 -4.29 -7.58
C SER A 109 7.12 -2.83 -7.25
N LEU A 110 7.28 -2.42 -5.98
CA LEU A 110 7.06 -1.03 -5.57
C LEU A 110 8.05 -0.07 -6.23
N LEU A 111 9.33 -0.45 -6.33
CA LEU A 111 10.35 0.30 -7.07
C LEU A 111 9.92 0.51 -8.53
N ARG A 112 9.51 -0.56 -9.20
CA ARG A 112 9.01 -0.50 -10.58
C ARG A 112 7.79 0.42 -10.70
N THR A 113 6.88 0.41 -9.73
CA THR A 113 5.74 1.34 -9.71
C THR A 113 6.19 2.80 -9.55
N VAL A 114 7.21 3.09 -8.74
CA VAL A 114 7.76 4.45 -8.64
C VAL A 114 8.42 4.90 -9.95
N GLU A 115 9.10 3.99 -10.65
CA GLU A 115 9.77 4.29 -11.92
C GLU A 115 8.77 4.49 -13.08
N LEU A 116 7.73 3.65 -13.17
CA LEU A 116 6.89 3.54 -14.37
C LEU A 116 5.43 3.95 -14.17
N GLY A 117 4.94 4.03 -12.93
CA GLY A 117 3.53 4.27 -12.64
C GLY A 117 3.09 5.69 -12.98
N THR A 118 1.78 5.93 -12.88
CA THR A 118 1.22 7.30 -12.91
C THR A 118 1.66 8.09 -11.67
N PRO A 119 1.62 9.44 -11.67
CA PRO A 119 1.97 10.23 -10.49
C PRO A 119 1.29 9.75 -9.21
N TYR A 120 0.00 9.39 -9.28
CA TYR A 120 -0.75 8.90 -8.13
C TYR A 120 -0.23 7.55 -7.61
N GLU A 121 0.00 6.58 -8.50
CA GLU A 121 0.51 5.26 -8.14
C GLU A 121 1.92 5.35 -7.55
N ARG A 122 2.78 6.23 -8.10
CA ARG A 122 4.11 6.51 -7.55
C ARG A 122 4.02 7.01 -6.11
N GLY A 123 3.12 7.96 -5.84
CA GLY A 123 2.89 8.50 -4.50
C GLY A 123 2.36 7.46 -3.50
N CYS A 124 1.46 6.57 -3.94
CA CYS A 124 0.97 5.47 -3.12
C CYS A 124 2.07 4.43 -2.84
N ALA A 125 2.80 4.00 -3.87
CA ALA A 125 3.92 3.06 -3.73
C ALA A 125 4.99 3.57 -2.75
N ALA A 126 5.31 4.88 -2.83
CA ALA A 126 6.20 5.55 -1.88
C ALA A 126 5.71 5.45 -0.42
N GLY A 127 4.41 5.67 -0.18
CA GLY A 127 3.82 5.52 1.15
C GLY A 127 3.75 4.09 1.67
N VAL A 128 3.68 3.11 0.76
CA VAL A 128 3.56 1.68 1.07
C VAL A 128 4.90 1.06 1.50
N TRP A 129 6.03 1.57 0.99
CA TRP A 129 7.36 0.99 1.22
C TRP A 129 7.63 0.58 2.67
N ARG A 130 7.30 1.46 3.63
CA ARG A 130 7.50 1.22 5.08
C ARG A 130 6.80 -0.04 5.61
N TRP A 131 5.71 -0.46 4.98
CA TRP A 131 4.97 -1.66 5.38
C TRP A 131 5.54 -2.94 4.76
N ALA A 132 6.27 -2.82 3.65
CA ALA A 132 6.92 -3.93 2.96
C ALA A 132 8.38 -4.15 3.40
N GLU A 133 9.05 -3.11 3.90
CA GLU A 133 10.42 -3.19 4.42
C GLU A 133 10.48 -4.07 5.69
N PRO A 134 11.55 -4.86 5.90
CA PRO A 134 11.72 -5.60 7.15
C PRO A 134 11.83 -4.64 8.35
N PRO A 135 11.01 -4.84 9.41
CA PRO A 135 11.10 -4.02 10.61
C PRO A 135 12.34 -4.40 11.41
N LEU A 136 12.95 -3.40 12.07
CA LEU A 136 13.93 -3.68 13.12
C LEU A 136 13.21 -4.32 14.31
N ARG A 137 13.73 -5.46 14.76
CA ARG A 137 13.25 -6.13 15.99
C ARG A 137 14.26 -5.81 17.07
N HIS A 138 13.80 -5.41 18.24
CA HIS A 138 14.67 -5.02 19.35
C HIS A 138 14.70 -6.12 20.41
N ALA A 139 15.87 -6.35 20.99
CA ALA A 139 16.03 -7.18 22.18
C ALA A 139 15.48 -6.45 23.42
N ALA A 140 15.45 -7.14 24.56
CA ALA A 140 14.92 -6.58 25.81
C ALA A 140 15.68 -5.34 26.30
N ASP A 141 16.95 -5.18 25.89
CA ASP A 141 17.78 -4.02 26.17
C ASP A 141 17.55 -2.84 25.21
N GLY A 142 16.59 -2.97 24.29
CA GLY A 142 16.25 -1.95 23.30
C GLY A 142 17.20 -1.90 22.09
N THR A 143 18.20 -2.78 22.00
CA THR A 143 19.11 -2.83 20.84
C THR A 143 18.49 -3.63 19.67
N PRO A 144 18.68 -3.22 18.41
CA PRO A 144 18.25 -4.02 17.28
C PRO A 144 18.93 -5.40 17.25
N THR A 145 18.14 -6.46 17.09
CA THR A 145 18.64 -7.82 16.98
C THR A 145 19.49 -7.97 15.71
N ARG A 146 20.60 -8.71 15.81
CA ARG A 146 21.52 -9.00 14.69
C ARG A 146 20.78 -9.55 13.47
N THR A 147 19.80 -10.42 13.67
CA THR A 147 18.99 -10.99 12.59
C THR A 147 18.19 -9.93 11.83
N SER A 148 17.52 -9.02 12.55
CA SER A 148 16.74 -7.96 11.88
C SER A 148 17.62 -6.93 11.16
N VAL A 149 18.82 -6.66 11.70
CA VAL A 149 19.83 -5.82 11.06
C VAL A 149 20.34 -6.49 9.78
N ALA A 150 20.66 -7.80 9.83
CA ALA A 150 21.10 -8.55 8.66
C ALA A 150 20.02 -8.62 7.57
N GLU A 151 18.76 -8.84 7.95
CA GLU A 151 17.62 -8.83 7.02
C GLU A 151 17.49 -7.47 6.32
N ARG A 152 17.57 -6.36 7.06
CA ARG A 152 17.59 -5.01 6.47
C ARG A 152 18.81 -4.77 5.57
N ALA A 153 20.00 -5.14 6.02
CA ALA A 153 21.22 -4.99 5.25
C ALA A 153 21.16 -5.75 3.91
N SER A 154 20.52 -6.93 3.88
CA SER A 154 20.35 -7.72 2.66
C SER A 154 19.50 -7.04 1.57
N LEU A 155 18.73 -6.01 1.94
CA LEU A 155 17.87 -5.23 1.04
C LEU A 155 18.31 -3.76 0.91
N ALA A 156 19.49 -3.41 1.42
CA ALA A 156 20.00 -2.04 1.40
C ALA A 156 20.15 -1.48 -0.03
N GLU A 157 20.57 -2.31 -0.98
CA GLU A 157 20.67 -1.93 -2.40
C GLU A 157 19.31 -1.51 -2.98
N LEU A 158 18.24 -2.26 -2.70
CA LEU A 158 16.90 -1.89 -3.12
C LEU A 158 16.41 -0.61 -2.44
N ARG A 159 16.75 -0.41 -1.16
CA ARG A 159 16.42 0.82 -0.43
C ARG A 159 17.07 2.04 -1.10
N THR A 160 18.36 1.98 -1.41
CA THR A 160 19.08 3.06 -2.10
C THR A 160 18.49 3.35 -3.47
N ARG A 161 18.16 2.30 -4.25
CA ARG A 161 17.51 2.48 -5.55
C ARG A 161 16.12 3.11 -5.43
N PHE A 162 15.34 2.68 -4.45
CA PHE A 162 14.01 3.21 -4.21
C PHE A 162 14.04 4.68 -3.77
N GLU A 163 14.99 5.06 -2.91
CA GLU A 163 15.22 6.44 -2.53
C GLU A 163 15.60 7.30 -3.76
N ALA A 164 16.55 6.85 -4.57
CA ALA A 164 16.94 7.53 -5.80
C ALA A 164 15.77 7.66 -6.80
N ALA A 165 14.98 6.60 -6.97
CA ALA A 165 13.79 6.60 -7.81
C ALA A 165 12.73 7.59 -7.29
N CYS A 166 12.51 7.66 -5.98
CA CYS A 166 11.60 8.64 -5.38
C CYS A 166 12.08 10.08 -5.62
N ARG A 167 13.38 10.35 -5.46
CA ARG A 167 13.96 11.68 -5.74
C ARG A 167 13.80 12.08 -7.20
N SER A 168 14.15 11.18 -8.13
CA SER A 168 14.00 11.40 -9.56
C SER A 168 12.54 11.62 -9.94
N ALA A 169 11.63 10.73 -9.51
CA ALA A 169 10.21 10.87 -9.77
C ALA A 169 9.63 12.17 -9.20
N ALA A 170 10.08 12.61 -8.03
CA ALA A 170 9.63 13.87 -7.43
C ALA A 170 10.09 15.12 -8.20
N ALA A 171 11.24 15.08 -8.86
CA ALA A 171 11.76 16.21 -9.64
C ALA A 171 10.83 16.54 -10.82
N ASP A 172 10.33 15.51 -11.50
CA ASP A 172 9.53 15.64 -12.73
C ASP A 172 8.01 15.49 -12.49
N CYS A 173 7.56 15.31 -11.25
CA CYS A 173 6.16 15.05 -10.93
C CYS A 173 5.29 16.32 -11.03
N PRO A 174 4.32 16.39 -11.96
CA PRO A 174 3.44 17.55 -12.12
C PRO A 174 2.38 17.64 -11.03
N ASP A 175 2.00 16.51 -10.43
CA ASP A 175 0.99 16.44 -9.36
C ASP A 175 1.62 16.84 -8.01
N PRO A 176 1.14 17.92 -7.35
CA PRO A 176 1.73 18.39 -6.10
C PRO A 176 1.61 17.40 -4.94
N TRP A 177 0.51 16.63 -4.87
CA TRP A 177 0.29 15.67 -3.80
C TRP A 177 1.26 14.49 -3.93
N ALA A 178 1.39 13.95 -5.14
CA ALA A 178 2.31 12.84 -5.40
C ALA A 178 3.77 13.26 -5.20
N ARG A 179 4.13 14.45 -5.67
CA ARG A 179 5.47 15.03 -5.50
C ARG A 179 5.85 15.15 -4.03
N ASP A 180 4.93 15.64 -3.19
CA ASP A 180 5.14 15.75 -1.75
C ASP A 180 5.34 14.38 -1.09
N ARG A 181 4.49 13.39 -1.43
CA ARG A 181 4.63 12.00 -0.96
C ARG A 181 5.99 11.40 -1.31
N LEU A 182 6.43 11.55 -2.56
CA LEU A 182 7.72 11.05 -3.05
C LEU A 182 8.90 11.72 -2.33
N ARG A 183 8.83 13.04 -2.10
CA ARG A 183 9.86 13.77 -1.33
C ARG A 183 9.97 13.30 0.11
N ARG A 184 8.84 13.12 0.80
CA ARG A 184 8.82 12.59 2.17
C ARG A 184 9.43 11.19 2.23
N ALA A 185 9.02 10.30 1.33
CA ALA A 185 9.58 8.96 1.28
C ALA A 185 11.08 8.97 1.02
N ALA A 186 11.58 9.79 0.10
CA ALA A 186 13.02 9.94 -0.12
C ALA A 186 13.75 10.47 1.13
N ALA A 187 13.18 11.45 1.84
CA ALA A 187 13.75 11.99 3.07
C ALA A 187 13.79 10.96 4.21
N ASP A 188 12.70 10.20 4.40
CA ASP A 188 12.60 9.15 5.42
C ASP A 188 13.59 7.99 5.17
N LEU A 189 14.02 7.80 3.91
CA LEU A 189 14.95 6.74 3.53
C LEU A 189 16.42 7.15 3.62
N ALA A 190 16.71 8.46 3.57
CA ALA A 190 18.06 9.00 3.67
C ALA A 190 18.59 9.07 5.12
N GLY A 191 17.69 9.01 6.12
CA GLY A 191 18.02 8.86 7.55
C GLY A 191 18.18 7.40 7.97
#